data_AF-A0A5P9B4R4-F1
#
_entry.id   AF-A0A5P9B4R4-F1
#
_cell.length_a   1.000
_cell.length_b   1.000
_cell.length_c   1.000
_cell.angle_alpha   90.00
_cell.angle_beta   90.00
_cell.angle_gamma   90.00
#
_symmetry.space_group_name_H-M   'P 1'
#
loop_
_entity.id
_entity.type
_entity.pdbx_description
1 polymer ?
#
loop_
_entity_poly.entity_id
_entity_poly.type
_entity_poly.pdbx_seq_one_letter_code
_entity_poly.pdbx_strand_id
1 'polypeptide(L)' 'MGGISIWQLLIIAVIVILLFGTKKLRGMGGDLGSAVKGFKKAMNDEEPAKKDADFEQKNIEQQKTDATAETKKDKEQA' A
#
# COMPACT_ATOMS: atom_id res chain seq x y z
N MET A 1 11.04 -36.75 6.12
CA MET A 1 11.72 -35.53 5.65
C MET A 1 10.79 -34.36 5.92
N GLY A 2 11.15 -33.50 6.87
CA GLY A 2 10.27 -32.45 7.39
C GLY A 2 10.00 -31.38 6.32
N GLY A 3 8.74 -31.22 5.95
CA GLY A 3 8.30 -30.19 5.01
C GLY A 3 8.49 -28.79 5.61
N ILE A 4 8.50 -27.79 4.72
CA ILE A 4 8.47 -26.38 5.11
C ILE A 4 7.14 -26.15 5.85
N SER A 5 7.21 -25.96 7.17
CA SER A 5 6.03 -25.65 7.95
C SER A 5 5.78 -24.15 7.96
N ILE A 6 4.50 -23.79 8.01
CA ILE A 6 4.01 -22.40 7.95
C ILE A 6 4.62 -21.55 9.07
N TRP A 7 4.91 -22.16 10.23
CA TRP A 7 5.56 -21.49 11.36
C TRP A 7 6.97 -20.99 11.05
N GLN A 8 7.74 -21.75 10.26
CA GLN A 8 9.09 -21.36 9.85
C GLN A 8 9.05 -20.19 8.87
N LEU A 9 8.09 -20.20 7.94
CA LEU A 9 7.90 -19.11 7.00
C LEU A 9 7.52 -17.80 7.70
N LEU A 10 6.68 -17.84 8.74
CA LEU A 10 6.36 -16.65 9.52
C LEU A 10 7.59 -16.05 10.22
N ILE A 11 8.43 -16.90 10.82
CA ILE A 11 9.66 -16.45 11.49
C ILE A 11 10.60 -15.78 10.47
N ILE A 12 10.78 -16.39 9.29
CA ILE A 12 11.59 -15.82 8.22
C ILE A 12 11.01 -14.49 7.73
N ALA A 13 9.68 -14.41 7.54
CA ALA A 13 9.02 -13.19 7.11
C ALA A 13 9.23 -12.03 8.10
N VAL A 14 9.18 -12.29 9.41
CA VAL A 14 9.47 -11.28 10.44
C VAL A 14 10.90 -10.77 10.32
N ILE A 15 11.87 -11.67 10.14
CA ILE A 15 13.29 -11.28 9.97
C ILE A 15 13.46 -10.40 8.73
N VAL A 16 12.87 -10.78 7.59
CA VAL A 16 12.91 -9.99 6.35
C VAL A 16 12.31 -8.60 6.57
N ILE A 17 11.17 -8.50 7.26
CA ILE A 17 10.54 -7.21 7.57
C ILE A 17 11.44 -6.34 8.45
N LEU A 18 12.14 -6.92 9.42
CA LEU A 18 13.06 -6.17 10.28
C LEU A 18 14.30 -5.68 9.51
N LEU A 19 14.84 -6.48 8.59
CA LEU A 19 16.01 -6.12 7.79
C LEU A 19 15.72 -5.01 6.77
N PHE A 20 14.61 -5.15 6.04
CA PHE A 20 14.26 -4.21 4.98
C PHE A 20 13.38 -3.05 5.46
N GLY A 21 12.76 -3.19 6.62
CA GLY A 21 11.79 -2.25 7.18
C GLY A 21 10.43 -2.29 6.47
N THR A 22 9.35 -2.04 7.22
CA THR A 22 7.98 -2.05 6.68
C THR A 22 7.74 -1.01 5.58
N LYS A 23 8.52 0.09 5.55
CA LYS A 23 8.37 1.17 4.57
C LYS A 23 8.77 0.75 3.15
N LYS A 24 9.86 -0.01 3.00
CA LYS A 24 10.31 -0.54 1.71
C LYS A 24 9.41 -1.68 1.23
N LEU A 25 9.05 -2.60 2.15
CA LEU A 25 8.12 -3.69 1.85
C LEU A 25 6.73 -3.18 1.48
N ARG A 26 6.21 -2.11 2.10
CA ARG A 26 4.89 -1.58 1.76
C ARG A 26 4.85 -0.90 0.39
N GLY A 27 5.92 -0.20 0.01
CA GLY A 27 6.04 0.39 -1.33
C GLY A 27 6.05 -0.69 -2.41
N MET A 28 7.04 -1.58 -2.37
CA MET A 28 7.18 -2.65 -3.38
C MET A 28 6.08 -3.70 -3.29
N GLY A 29 5.61 -4.02 -2.09
CA GLY A 29 4.53 -4.98 -1.85
C GLY A 29 3.16 -4.47 -2.27
N GLY A 30 2.93 -3.15 -2.30
CA GLY A 30 1.71 -2.56 -2.86
C GLY A 30 1.60 -2.80 -4.36
N ASP A 31 2.68 -2.56 -5.10
CA ASP A 31 2.74 -2.75 -6.56
C ASP A 31 2.64 -4.23 -6.93
N LEU A 32 3.46 -5.07 -6.29
CA LEU A 32 3.43 -6.53 -6.49
C LEU A 32 2.10 -7.14 -6.05
N GLY A 33 1.55 -6.69 -4.92
CA GLY A 33 0.27 -7.16 -4.42
C GLY A 33 -0.90 -6.79 -5.33
N SER A 34 -0.86 -5.60 -5.94
CA SER A 34 -1.88 -5.17 -6.91
C SER A 34 -1.84 -6.00 -8.18
N ALA A 35 -0.65 -6.32 -8.69
CA ALA A 35 -0.47 -7.20 -9.84
C ALA A 35 -0.98 -8.62 -9.56
N VAL A 36 -0.62 -9.19 -8.40
CA VAL A 36 -1.09 -10.52 -7.98
C VAL A 36 -2.60 -10.54 -7.72
N LYS A 37 -3.18 -9.45 -7.20
CA LYS A 37 -4.64 -9.31 -7.00
C LYS A 37 -5.39 -9.36 -8.33
N GLY A 38 -4.90 -8.66 -9.36
CA GLY A 38 -5.45 -8.72 -10.71
C GLY A 38 -5.35 -10.12 -11.33
N PHE A 39 -4.20 -10.77 -11.16
CA PHE A 39 -3.99 -12.15 -11.60
C PHE A 39 -4.95 -13.15 -10.91
N LYS A 40 -5.08 -13.05 -9.59
CA LYS A 40 -6.03 -13.89 -8.84
C LYS A 40 -7.47 -13.62 -9.27
N LYS A 41 -7.85 -12.36 -9.51
CA LYS A 41 -9.19 -12.00 -9.97
C LYS A 41 -9.48 -12.63 -11.34
N ALA A 42 -8.56 -12.51 -12.30
CA ALA A 42 -8.71 -13.12 -13.62
C ALA A 42 -8.77 -14.65 -13.57
N MET A 43 -8.01 -15.31 -12.69
CA MET A 43 -8.09 -16.75 -12.47
C MET A 43 -9.38 -17.22 -11.78
N ASN A 44 -10.02 -16.37 -10.98
CA ASN A 44 -11.27 -16.71 -10.27
C ASN A 44 -12.53 -16.30 -11.05
N ASP A 45 -12.41 -15.41 -12.05
CA ASP A 45 -13.51 -14.99 -12.94
C ASP A 45 -13.94 -16.08 -13.94
N GLU A 46 -13.27 -17.24 -13.97
CA GLU A 46 -13.74 -18.43 -14.71
C GLU A 46 -14.86 -19.20 -13.97
N GLU A 47 -15.25 -18.79 -12.75
CA GLU A 47 -16.48 -19.25 -12.08
C GLU A 47 -17.55 -18.14 -12.03
N PRO A 48 -18.79 -18.38 -12.49
CA PRO A 48 -19.78 -17.32 -12.66
C PRO A 48 -20.45 -16.99 -11.33
N ALA A 49 -20.00 -15.94 -10.63
CA ALA A 49 -20.88 -14.98 -9.94
C ALA A 49 -20.12 -13.88 -9.17
N LYS A 50 -20.35 -12.64 -9.60
CA LYS A 50 -20.54 -11.42 -8.78
C LYS A 50 -19.43 -11.09 -7.75
N LYS A 51 -18.66 -10.03 -8.05
CA LYS A 51 -18.78 -8.76 -7.30
C LYS A 51 -17.94 -7.63 -7.90
N ASP A 52 -18.65 -6.52 -8.00
CA ASP A 52 -18.26 -5.16 -8.34
C ASP A 52 -16.85 -4.78 -7.88
N ALA A 53 -16.05 -4.28 -8.82
CA ALA A 53 -14.87 -3.50 -8.48
C ALA A 53 -15.31 -2.06 -8.23
N ASP A 54 -15.83 -1.81 -7.02
CA ASP A 54 -15.90 -0.48 -6.46
C ASP A 54 -14.45 0.02 -6.29
N PHE A 55 -14.04 0.91 -7.18
CA PHE A 55 -12.81 1.71 -7.07
C PHE A 55 -13.20 3.07 -6.49
N GLU A 56 -13.59 3.14 -5.22
CA GLU A 56 -13.51 4.39 -4.47
C GLU A 56 -12.03 4.70 -4.19
N GLN A 57 -11.44 5.45 -5.11
CA GLN A 57 -10.21 6.21 -4.89
C GLN A 57 -10.53 7.39 -3.97
N LYS A 58 -10.72 7.13 -2.68
CA LYS A 58 -10.80 8.18 -1.67
C LYS A 58 -9.52 8.23 -0.84
N ASN A 59 -8.92 9.41 -0.87
CA ASN A 59 -7.95 9.94 0.09
C ASN A 59 -6.46 9.78 -0.26
N ILE A 60 -6.00 10.58 -1.22
CA ILE A 60 -4.67 11.20 -1.18
C ILE A 60 -4.88 12.71 -1.16
N GLU A 61 -5.50 13.24 -0.10
CA GLU A 61 -5.55 14.69 0.13
C GLU A 61 -5.62 14.98 1.62
N GLN A 62 -4.79 14.28 2.40
CA GLN A 62 -4.42 14.72 3.74
C GLN A 62 -3.16 15.59 3.62
N GLN A 63 -3.40 16.88 3.38
CA GLN A 63 -2.96 17.90 4.32
C GLN A 63 -1.44 17.98 4.54
N LYS A 64 -0.73 18.54 3.55
CA LYS A 64 0.54 19.23 3.77
C LYS A 64 0.26 20.60 4.40
N THR A 65 -0.31 20.61 5.61
CA THR A 65 -0.35 21.81 6.47
C THR A 65 1.02 21.92 7.12
N ASP A 66 1.96 22.54 6.42
CA ASP A 66 3.19 23.13 6.96
C ASP A 66 3.81 23.99 5.85
N ALA A 67 3.06 24.99 5.40
CA ALA A 67 3.56 26.07 4.54
C ALA A 67 2.86 27.41 4.86
N THR A 68 2.40 27.58 6.10
CA THR A 68 2.06 28.91 6.65
C THR A 68 3.27 29.39 7.45
N ALA A 69 4.27 29.90 6.73
CA ALA A 69 5.25 30.84 7.24
C ALA A 69 5.17 32.05 6.31
N GLU A 70 4.27 32.95 6.70
CA GLU A 70 3.84 34.16 6.01
C GLU A 70 5.03 35.10 5.75
N THR A 71 5.68 34.95 4.60
CA THR A 71 6.35 36.07 3.93
C THR A 71 5.33 36.67 2.97
N LYS A 72 4.48 37.59 3.47
CA LYS A 72 3.70 38.59 2.71
C LYS A 72 2.84 39.40 3.70
N LYS A 73 3.51 40.16 4.56
CA LYS A 73 2.90 41.24 5.36
C LYS A 73 3.48 42.59 4.93
N ASP A 74 3.52 42.83 3.62
CA ASP A 74 3.95 44.10 3.04
C ASP A 74 3.12 44.39 1.78
N LYS A 75 2.52 45.60 1.75
CA LYS A 75 1.68 46.23 0.72
C LYS A 75 0.26 45.69 0.49
N GLU A 76 -0.68 46.08 1.37
CA GLU A 76 -1.99 46.58 0.91
C GLU A 76 -2.68 47.50 1.93
N GLN A 77 -1.92 48.29 2.70
CA GLN A 77 -2.46 49.43 3.46
C GLN A 77 -1.39 50.52 3.53
N ALA A 78 -1.23 51.26 2.43
CA ALA A 78 -0.70 52.62 2.35
C ALA A 78 -1.31 53.27 1.11
#